data_AF-A0A368FFK1-F1
#
_entry.id   AF-A0A368FFK1-F1
#
_cell.length_a   1.000
_cell.length_b   1.000
_cell.length_c   1.000
_cell.angle_alpha   90.00
_cell.angle_beta   90.00
_cell.angle_gamma   90.00
#
_symmetry.space_group_name_H-M   'P 1'
#
loop_
_entity.id
_entity.type
_entity.pdbx_description
1 polymer ?
#
loop_
_entity_poly.entity_id
_entity_poly.type
_entity_poly.pdbx_seq_one_letter_code
_entity_poly.pdbx_strand_id
1 'polypeptide(L)'
;MLLEDQVYGPECIAVDRKSSKAYAGLKTGLICEIDYSGKDAKIVRAVRLTSLEGCDGSYQSMIKCGRPLGLRIHPKSNELYVLDAYLGLFAINWDTEKVRQFFAGGTSISDDHSAVPTRYLNDFDFLPDGRLVISESSTKFDDRDFIYDLLEHRPNGRWVSSIATPIT
;
A
#
# COMPACT_ATOMS: atom_id res chain seq x y z
N MET A 1 -14.67 -5.93 19.22
CA MET A 1 -13.77 -5.88 18.04
C MET A 1 -14.14 -4.63 17.23
N LEU A 2 -13.20 -3.97 16.54
CA LEU A 2 -13.52 -2.83 15.69
C LEU A 2 -13.94 -3.33 14.30
N LEU A 3 -15.02 -2.79 13.73
CA LEU A 3 -15.50 -3.08 12.36
C LEU A 3 -15.69 -4.58 12.07
N GLU A 4 -16.22 -5.33 13.03
CA GLU A 4 -16.56 -6.74 12.88
C GLU A 4 -17.45 -6.98 11.66
N ASP A 5 -17.09 -7.98 10.86
CA ASP A 5 -17.72 -8.37 9.60
C ASP A 5 -17.84 -7.28 8.50
N GLN A 6 -17.15 -6.15 8.67
CA GLN A 6 -17.17 -5.03 7.72
C GLN A 6 -15.90 -4.91 6.88
N VAL A 7 -14.79 -5.46 7.35
CA VAL A 7 -13.48 -5.40 6.67
C VAL A 7 -12.98 -6.79 6.33
N TYR A 8 -12.42 -6.95 5.13
CA TYR A 8 -11.90 -8.23 4.66
C TYR A 8 -10.39 -8.18 4.43
N GLY A 9 -9.67 -8.98 5.22
CA GLY A 9 -8.21 -9.09 5.18
C GLY A 9 -7.46 -7.76 5.34
N PRO A 10 -7.78 -6.92 6.35
CA PRO A 10 -6.96 -5.73 6.62
C PRO A 10 -5.54 -6.16 6.99
N GLU A 11 -4.54 -5.56 6.35
CA GLU A 11 -3.14 -5.97 6.56
C GLU A 11 -2.23 -4.79 6.93
N CYS A 12 -2.60 -3.58 6.51
CA CYS A 12 -1.94 -2.34 6.89
C CYS A 12 -2.88 -1.35 7.60
N ILE A 13 -2.31 -0.51 8.46
CA ILE A 13 -3.02 0.56 9.15
C ILE A 13 -2.15 1.82 9.30
N ALA A 14 -2.74 3.00 9.11
CA ALA A 14 -2.14 4.28 9.48
C ALA A 14 -3.13 5.07 10.36
N VAL A 15 -2.64 5.71 11.43
CA VAL A 15 -3.51 6.40 12.40
C VAL A 15 -3.15 7.88 12.45
N ASP A 16 -4.10 8.74 12.07
CA ASP A 16 -4.05 10.17 12.35
C ASP A 16 -4.77 10.46 13.68
N ARG A 17 -3.97 10.76 14.70
CA ARG A 17 -4.48 11.12 16.03
C ARG A 17 -5.08 12.51 16.08
N LYS A 18 -4.68 13.43 15.19
CA LYS A 18 -5.15 14.81 15.20
C LYS A 18 -6.60 14.90 14.71
N SER A 19 -6.93 14.15 13.67
CA SER A 19 -8.28 14.09 13.09
C SER A 19 -9.15 12.96 13.65
N SER A 20 -8.61 12.11 14.53
CA SER A 20 -9.27 10.89 15.00
C SER A 20 -9.69 9.96 13.84
N LYS A 21 -8.84 9.89 12.81
CA LYS A 21 -9.02 9.03 11.63
C LYS A 21 -7.96 7.94 11.56
N ALA A 22 -8.36 6.75 11.14
CA ALA A 22 -7.46 5.67 10.80
C ALA A 22 -7.70 5.25 9.35
N TYR A 23 -6.68 4.70 8.72
CA TYR A 23 -6.72 4.24 7.34
C TYR A 23 -6.30 2.78 7.29
N ALA A 24 -7.00 1.95 6.53
CA ALA A 24 -6.67 0.54 6.39
C ALA A 24 -6.82 0.06 4.95
N GLY A 25 -5.88 -0.77 4.50
CA GLY A 25 -5.92 -1.44 3.20
C GLY A 25 -6.55 -2.82 3.30
N LEU A 26 -7.47 -3.14 2.39
CA LEU A 26 -8.23 -4.39 2.36
C LEU A 26 -7.78 -5.32 1.22
N LYS A 27 -8.18 -6.59 1.30
CA LYS A 27 -7.82 -7.59 0.28
C LYS A 27 -8.50 -7.34 -1.07
N THR A 28 -9.57 -6.56 -1.06
CA THR A 28 -10.34 -6.12 -2.24
C THR A 28 -9.71 -4.91 -2.96
N GLY A 29 -8.53 -4.45 -2.53
CA GLY A 29 -7.88 -3.25 -3.04
C GLY A 29 -8.42 -1.93 -2.46
N LEU A 30 -9.43 -2.00 -1.58
CA LEU A 30 -9.98 -0.81 -0.95
C LEU A 30 -9.03 -0.24 0.11
N ILE A 31 -9.00 1.09 0.17
CA ILE A 31 -8.35 1.86 1.23
C ILE A 31 -9.48 2.58 1.95
N CYS A 32 -9.76 2.16 3.17
CA CYS A 32 -10.84 2.68 3.99
C CYS A 32 -10.32 3.81 4.88
N GLU A 33 -11.05 4.93 4.92
CA GLU A 33 -10.94 5.92 5.99
C GLU A 33 -11.96 5.61 7.08
N ILE A 34 -11.48 5.51 8.31
CA ILE A 34 -12.20 5.06 9.48
C ILE A 34 -12.21 6.20 10.50
N ASP A 35 -13.40 6.63 10.90
CA ASP A 35 -13.58 7.52 12.04
C ASP A 35 -13.65 6.71 13.33
N TYR A 36 -12.79 7.04 14.30
CA TYR A 36 -12.79 6.43 15.63
C TYR A 36 -13.02 7.45 16.77
N SER A 37 -13.47 8.66 16.46
CA SER A 37 -13.77 9.70 17.46
C SER A 37 -14.95 9.35 18.36
N GLY A 38 -15.89 8.56 17.85
CA GLY A 38 -17.08 8.12 18.57
C GLY A 38 -16.87 6.84 19.41
N LYS A 39 -17.95 6.38 20.04
CA LYS A 39 -17.97 5.12 20.79
C LYS A 39 -17.63 3.91 19.92
N ASP A 40 -18.10 3.93 18.67
CA ASP A 40 -17.90 2.87 17.69
C ASP A 40 -17.19 3.43 16.46
N ALA A 41 -16.17 2.70 15.98
CA ALA A 41 -15.47 3.06 14.76
C ALA A 41 -16.34 2.80 13.52
N LYS A 42 -16.24 3.68 12.51
CA LYS A 42 -17.06 3.62 11.30
C LYS A 42 -16.21 3.91 10.07
N ILE A 43 -16.39 3.13 9.00
CA ILE A 43 -15.84 3.47 7.70
C ILE A 43 -16.65 4.65 7.15
N VAL A 44 -15.98 5.77 6.93
CA VAL A 44 -16.61 7.00 6.41
C VAL A 44 -16.41 7.15 4.90
N ARG A 45 -15.28 6.66 4.38
CA ARG A 45 -14.97 6.64 2.95
C ARG A 45 -14.17 5.39 2.60
N ALA A 46 -14.27 4.94 1.35
CA ALA A 46 -13.43 3.88 0.82
C ALA A 46 -13.10 4.20 -0.64
N VAL A 47 -11.83 4.11 -1.00
CA VAL A 47 -11.35 4.37 -2.36
C VAL A 47 -10.52 3.21 -2.86
N ARG A 48 -10.38 3.09 -4.17
CA ARG A 48 -9.46 2.15 -4.83
C ARG A 48 -8.55 2.92 -5.76
N LEU A 49 -7.31 2.45 -5.92
CA LEU A 49 -6.32 3.04 -6.83
C LEU A 49 -6.65 2.78 -8.31
N THR A 50 -7.62 1.91 -8.59
CA THR A 50 -8.10 1.55 -9.93
C THR A 50 -9.60 1.75 -10.03
N SER A 51 -10.08 2.04 -11.25
CA SER A 51 -11.50 2.20 -11.55
C SER A 51 -12.23 0.87 -11.78
N LEU A 52 -11.63 -0.26 -11.39
CA LEU A 52 -12.21 -1.58 -11.63
C LEU A 52 -13.30 -1.92 -10.61
N GLU A 53 -14.35 -2.54 -11.11
CA GLU A 53 -15.45 -3.11 -10.34
C GLU A 53 -15.28 -4.62 -10.13
N GLY A 54 -16.08 -5.22 -9.26
CA GLY A 54 -16.05 -6.67 -9.01
C GLY A 54 -14.81 -7.16 -8.25
N CYS A 55 -14.12 -6.26 -7.55
CA CYS A 55 -12.93 -6.59 -6.77
C CYS A 55 -13.28 -7.31 -5.45
N ASP A 56 -13.22 -8.64 -5.47
CA ASP A 56 -13.57 -9.51 -4.34
C ASP A 56 -12.37 -9.99 -3.51
N GLY A 57 -11.14 -9.69 -3.94
CA GLY A 57 -9.91 -10.14 -3.30
C GLY A 57 -9.56 -11.60 -3.60
N SER A 58 -10.12 -12.14 -4.69
CA SER A 58 -9.76 -13.46 -5.22
C SER A 58 -8.38 -13.43 -5.89
N TYR A 59 -7.84 -14.63 -6.13
CA TYR A 59 -6.57 -14.84 -6.83
C TYR A 59 -6.49 -14.11 -8.20
N GLN A 60 -7.62 -14.00 -8.90
CA GLN A 60 -7.69 -13.34 -10.21
C GLN A 60 -7.88 -11.82 -10.10
N SER A 61 -8.62 -11.35 -9.09
CA SER A 61 -8.92 -9.93 -8.93
C SER A 61 -7.72 -9.15 -8.38
N MET A 62 -6.95 -9.73 -7.44
CA MET A 62 -5.93 -8.99 -6.67
C MET A 62 -4.91 -8.25 -7.56
N ILE A 63 -4.41 -8.88 -8.62
CA ILE A 63 -3.46 -8.24 -9.55
C ILE A 63 -4.04 -6.98 -10.21
N LYS A 64 -5.33 -6.99 -10.52
CA LYS A 64 -5.99 -5.90 -11.25
C LYS A 64 -6.53 -4.83 -10.30
N CYS A 65 -7.07 -5.27 -9.17
CA CYS A 65 -7.72 -4.41 -8.18
C CYS A 65 -6.74 -3.75 -7.22
N GLY A 66 -5.54 -4.29 -7.10
CA GLY A 66 -4.56 -3.90 -6.10
C GLY A 66 -4.74 -4.62 -4.77
N ARG A 67 -3.73 -4.50 -3.94
CA ARG A 67 -3.64 -4.98 -2.57
C ARG A 67 -2.74 -4.00 -1.79
N PRO A 68 -3.31 -3.00 -1.11
CA PRO A 68 -2.53 -2.07 -0.29
C PRO A 68 -1.95 -2.81 0.93
N LEU A 69 -0.62 -2.75 1.08
CA LEU A 69 0.12 -3.44 2.15
C LEU A 69 1.00 -2.48 2.98
N GLY A 70 1.26 -1.26 2.49
CA GLY A 70 1.95 -0.22 3.26
C GLY A 70 1.15 1.08 3.31
N LEU A 71 0.98 1.67 4.49
CA LEU A 71 0.31 2.95 4.68
C LEU A 71 1.13 3.86 5.60
N ARG A 72 1.37 5.11 5.20
CA ARG A 72 1.99 6.13 6.05
C ARG A 72 1.35 7.49 5.79
N ILE A 73 1.03 8.23 6.85
CA ILE A 73 0.60 9.63 6.71
C ILE A 73 1.85 10.49 6.67
N HIS A 74 2.03 11.25 5.59
CA HIS A 74 3.20 12.09 5.45
C HIS A 74 3.12 13.31 6.39
N PRO A 75 4.12 13.57 7.24
CA PRO A 75 4.01 14.54 8.33
C PRO A 75 3.87 16.01 7.87
N LYS A 76 4.33 16.35 6.66
CA LYS A 76 4.25 17.71 6.11
C LYS A 76 3.00 17.98 5.26
N SER A 77 2.76 17.14 4.24
CA SER A 77 1.62 17.31 3.32
C SER A 77 0.29 16.77 3.86
N ASN A 78 0.31 15.97 4.92
CA ASN A 78 -0.86 15.26 5.45
C ASN A 78 -1.53 14.30 4.44
N GLU A 79 -0.81 13.93 3.38
CA GLU A 79 -1.27 12.95 2.41
C GLU A 79 -1.05 11.54 2.94
N LEU A 80 -1.96 10.63 2.62
CA LEU A 80 -1.81 9.21 2.88
C LEU A 80 -0.99 8.58 1.75
N TYR A 81 0.23 8.17 2.06
CA TYR A 81 1.05 7.38 1.15
C TYR A 81 0.62 5.91 1.25
N VAL A 82 0.46 5.29 0.08
CA VAL A 82 -0.06 3.95 -0.08
C VAL A 82 0.88 3.16 -0.98
N LEU A 83 1.47 2.11 -0.43
CA LEU A 83 2.20 1.12 -1.18
C LEU A 83 1.28 -0.07 -1.45
N ASP A 84 1.03 -0.31 -2.72
CA ASP A 84 0.25 -1.44 -3.21
C ASP A 84 1.19 -2.54 -3.72
N ALA A 85 0.88 -3.78 -3.36
CA ALA A 85 1.68 -4.96 -3.71
C ALA A 85 1.93 -5.10 -5.21
N TYR A 86 0.96 -4.68 -6.03
CA TYR A 86 0.96 -4.84 -7.48
C TYR A 86 1.06 -3.50 -8.22
N LEU A 87 0.50 -2.43 -7.65
CA LEU A 87 0.30 -1.17 -8.38
C LEU A 87 1.40 -0.13 -8.13
N GLY A 88 2.26 -0.31 -7.11
CA GLY A 88 3.35 0.61 -6.78
C GLY A 88 2.99 1.60 -5.68
N LEU A 89 3.63 2.77 -5.68
CA LEU A 89 3.47 3.79 -4.63
C LEU A 89 2.62 4.97 -5.07
N PHE A 90 1.67 5.35 -4.22
CA PHE A 90 0.74 6.45 -4.42
C PHE A 90 0.71 7.38 -3.21
N ALA A 91 0.27 8.62 -3.42
CA ALA A 91 -0.21 9.53 -2.37
C ALA A 91 -1.66 9.89 -2.65
N ILE A 92 -2.48 9.84 -1.60
CA ILE A 92 -3.89 10.21 -1.61
C ILE A 92 -4.05 11.45 -0.72
N ASN A 93 -4.57 12.51 -1.29
CA ASN A 93 -5.03 13.66 -0.54
C ASN A 93 -6.55 13.53 -0.35
N TRP A 94 -6.96 13.22 0.88
CA TRP A 94 -8.36 12.98 1.22
C TRP A 94 -9.24 14.23 1.19
N ASP A 95 -8.67 15.43 1.34
CA ASP A 95 -9.44 16.68 1.31
C ASP A 95 -9.77 17.13 -0.12
N THR A 96 -8.84 16.89 -1.05
CA THR A 96 -8.97 17.27 -2.46
C THR A 96 -9.36 16.12 -3.38
N GLU A 97 -9.45 14.91 -2.84
CA GLU A 97 -9.71 13.65 -3.56
C GLU A 97 -8.71 13.37 -4.70
N LYS A 98 -7.50 13.95 -4.61
CA LYS A 98 -6.44 13.76 -5.60
C LYS A 98 -5.60 12.55 -5.25
N VAL A 99 -5.30 11.75 -6.28
CA VAL A 99 -4.38 10.61 -6.21
C VAL A 99 -3.20 10.89 -7.13
N ARG A 100 -1.98 10.74 -6.61
CA ARG A 100 -0.73 10.86 -7.37
C ARG A 100 0.05 9.54 -7.28
N GLN A 101 0.47 9.01 -8.41
CA GLN A 101 1.35 7.83 -8.46
C GLN A 101 2.82 8.30 -8.56
N PHE A 102 3.71 7.72 -7.77
CA PHE A 102 5.14 7.99 -7.82
C PHE A 102 5.87 7.01 -8.74
N PHE A 103 5.54 5.72 -8.65
CA PHE A 103 6.02 4.70 -9.57
C PHE A 103 4.98 3.57 -9.67
N ALA A 104 5.01 2.85 -10.79
CA ALA A 104 4.15 1.71 -11.03
C ALA A 104 4.80 0.41 -10.53
N GLY A 105 4.01 -0.51 -10.01
CA GLY A 105 4.49 -1.87 -9.76
C GLY A 105 4.88 -2.57 -11.06
N GLY A 106 5.78 -3.54 -11.00
CA GLY A 106 6.34 -4.15 -12.20
C GLY A 106 7.39 -3.30 -12.91
N THR A 107 7.79 -2.15 -12.36
CA THR A 107 8.92 -1.35 -12.85
C THR A 107 10.11 -1.43 -11.90
N SER A 108 11.29 -1.08 -12.40
CA SER A 108 12.50 -0.93 -11.59
C SER A 108 12.47 0.44 -10.88
N ILE A 109 12.83 0.48 -9.59
CA ILE A 109 12.81 1.71 -8.77
C ILE A 109 14.17 2.44 -8.80
N SER A 110 15.19 1.88 -9.45
CA SER A 110 16.51 2.49 -9.62
C SER A 110 16.79 2.86 -11.07
N ASP A 111 17.66 3.86 -11.26
CA ASP A 111 18.17 4.27 -12.58
C ASP A 111 19.11 3.23 -13.23
N ASP A 112 19.48 2.17 -12.50
CA ASP A 112 20.24 1.04 -13.04
C ASP A 112 19.38 0.22 -14.01
N HIS A 113 19.78 0.21 -15.29
CA HIS A 113 19.12 -0.55 -16.35
C HIS A 113 19.14 -2.09 -16.14
N SER A 114 20.00 -2.59 -15.25
CA SER A 114 20.06 -4.00 -14.88
C SER A 114 19.17 -4.37 -13.69
N ALA A 115 18.50 -3.39 -13.07
CA ALA A 115 17.69 -3.61 -11.89
C ALA A 115 16.46 -4.45 -12.20
N VAL A 116 16.25 -5.49 -11.38
CA VAL A 116 15.10 -6.38 -11.48
C VAL A 116 13.82 -5.59 -11.15
N PRO A 117 12.77 -5.64 -12.01
CA PRO A 117 11.50 -5.00 -11.73
C PRO A 117 10.84 -5.49 -10.44
N THR A 118 9.99 -4.66 -9.86
CA THR A 118 9.25 -5.01 -8.64
C THR A 118 8.19 -6.09 -8.90
N ARG A 119 7.96 -6.94 -7.91
CA ARG A 119 7.01 -8.05 -7.96
C ARG A 119 6.06 -8.11 -6.77
N TYR A 120 6.59 -8.05 -5.55
CA TYR A 120 5.80 -8.16 -4.32
C TYR A 120 6.19 -7.10 -3.29
N LEU A 121 5.77 -5.88 -3.55
CA LEU A 121 5.95 -4.76 -2.63
C LEU A 121 5.17 -5.03 -1.34
N ASN A 122 5.79 -4.85 -0.19
CA ASN A 122 5.17 -5.20 1.09
C ASN A 122 4.91 -3.95 1.94
N ASP A 123 5.93 -3.40 2.58
CA ASP A 123 5.81 -2.17 3.37
C ASP A 123 6.93 -1.18 3.06
N PHE A 124 6.77 0.06 3.51
CA PHE A 124 7.78 1.11 3.36
C PHE A 124 7.85 2.01 4.59
N ASP A 125 8.94 2.76 4.69
CA ASP A 125 9.05 3.87 5.62
C ASP A 125 9.84 5.04 5.05
N PHE A 126 9.65 6.21 5.65
CA PHE A 126 10.42 7.41 5.36
C PHE A 126 11.69 7.43 6.22
N LEU A 127 12.83 7.65 5.57
CA LEU A 127 14.09 7.93 6.24
C LEU A 127 14.15 9.42 6.65
N PRO A 128 14.97 9.78 7.66
CA PRO A 128 15.10 11.17 8.12
C PRO A 128 15.53 12.18 7.04
N ASP A 129 16.22 11.71 6.00
CA ASP A 129 16.66 12.51 4.86
C ASP A 129 15.60 12.65 3.75
N GLY A 130 14.40 12.10 3.96
CA GLY A 130 13.29 12.15 3.02
C GLY A 130 13.32 11.06 1.94
N ARG A 131 14.29 10.14 1.96
CA ARG A 131 14.24 8.94 1.11
C ARG A 131 13.20 7.96 1.61
N LEU A 132 12.71 7.13 0.70
CA LEU A 132 11.86 6.00 1.01
C LEU A 132 12.69 4.72 1.05
N VAL A 133 12.48 3.91 2.07
CA VAL A 133 12.93 2.52 2.11
C VAL A 133 11.73 1.62 1.96
N ILE A 134 11.80 0.68 1.02
CA ILE A 134 10.70 -0.20 0.65
C ILE A 134 11.18 -1.64 0.81
N SER A 135 10.35 -2.47 1.41
CA SER A 135 10.55 -3.91 1.47
C SER A 135 9.79 -4.59 0.34
N GLU A 136 10.44 -5.54 -0.31
CA GLU A 136 9.84 -6.42 -1.29
C GLU A 136 9.99 -7.85 -0.79
N SER A 137 8.87 -8.52 -0.54
CA SER A 137 8.85 -9.86 0.08
C SER A 137 9.48 -10.91 -0.82
N SER A 138 9.27 -10.79 -2.14
CA SER A 138 9.84 -11.68 -3.14
C SER A 138 9.96 -10.96 -4.48
N THR A 139 11.10 -11.13 -5.14
CA THR A 139 11.33 -10.68 -6.52
C THR A 139 10.80 -11.67 -7.56
N LYS A 140 10.27 -12.82 -7.13
CA LYS A 140 9.88 -13.94 -7.99
C LYS A 140 8.38 -14.23 -7.93
N PHE A 141 7.80 -14.23 -6.74
CA PHE A 141 6.38 -14.50 -6.51
C PHE A 141 5.69 -13.24 -6.00
N ASP A 142 4.42 -13.06 -6.34
CA ASP A 142 3.59 -11.95 -5.86
C ASP A 142 2.64 -12.40 -4.73
N ASP A 143 1.86 -11.48 -4.16
CA ASP A 143 1.05 -11.73 -2.95
C ASP A 143 0.10 -12.92 -3.07
N ARG A 144 -0.51 -13.16 -4.23
CA ARG A 144 -1.41 -14.31 -4.41
C ARG A 144 -0.67 -15.65 -4.49
N ASP A 145 0.63 -15.62 -4.76
CA ASP A 145 1.52 -16.76 -4.95
C ASP A 145 2.50 -16.93 -3.77
N PHE A 146 2.29 -16.21 -2.65
CA PHE A 146 3.18 -16.20 -1.49
C PHE A 146 3.45 -17.59 -0.88
N ILE A 147 2.50 -18.53 -1.01
CA ILE A 147 2.67 -19.92 -0.55
C ILE A 147 3.81 -20.60 -1.31
N TYR A 148 3.99 -20.32 -2.60
CA TYR A 148 5.08 -20.90 -3.38
C TYR A 148 6.44 -20.33 -2.95
N ASP A 149 6.51 -19.04 -2.60
CA ASP A 149 7.73 -18.44 -2.06
C ASP A 149 8.11 -19.08 -0.71
N LEU A 150 7.11 -19.28 0.17
CA LEU A 150 7.28 -19.97 1.45
C LEU A 150 7.80 -21.40 1.27
N LEU A 151 7.22 -22.16 0.33
CA LEU A 151 7.62 -23.55 0.05
C LEU A 151 9.00 -23.63 -0.63
N GLU A 152 9.35 -22.65 -1.47
CA GLU A 152 10.67 -22.56 -2.08
C GLU A 152 11.76 -22.30 -1.04
N HIS A 153 11.45 -21.56 0.04
CA HIS A 153 12.33 -21.32 1.18
C HIS A 153 13.71 -20.78 0.76
N ARG A 154 13.69 -19.79 -0.15
CA ARG A 154 14.87 -19.08 -0.67
C ARG A 154 14.82 -17.59 -0.27
N PRO A 155 15.98 -16.92 -0.18
CA PRO A 155 16.03 -15.50 0.17
C PRO A 155 15.66 -14.61 -1.03
N ASN A 156 14.42 -14.70 -1.52
CA ASN A 156 13.95 -13.95 -2.69
C ASN A 156 13.60 -12.48 -2.39
N GLY A 157 13.44 -12.14 -1.11
CA GLY A 157 13.11 -10.79 -0.67
C GLY A 157 14.29 -9.83 -0.73
N ARG A 158 13.99 -8.54 -0.85
CA ARG A 158 14.97 -7.45 -0.86
C ARG A 158 14.41 -6.18 -0.26
N TRP A 159 15.29 -5.22 -0.01
CA TRP A 159 14.93 -3.87 0.35
C TRP A 159 15.42 -2.93 -0.75
N VAL A 160 14.61 -1.96 -1.12
CA VAL A 160 14.88 -1.00 -2.18
C VAL A 160 14.78 0.40 -1.59
N SER A 161 15.82 1.20 -1.76
CA SER A 161 15.81 2.61 -1.36
C SER A 161 15.73 3.48 -2.59
N SER A 162 14.78 4.41 -2.64
CA SER A 162 14.73 5.41 -3.71
C SER A 162 15.77 6.51 -3.46
N ILE A 163 16.18 7.17 -4.54
CA ILE A 163 16.83 8.49 -4.44
C ILE A 163 15.74 9.47 -3.95
N ALA A 164 16.12 10.46 -3.13
CA ALA A 164 15.19 11.35 -2.45
C ALA A 164 14.08 11.85 -3.39
N THR A 165 12.81 11.60 -3.05
CA THR A 165 11.70 12.24 -3.75
C THR A 165 11.93 13.75 -3.63
N PRO A 166 11.90 14.53 -4.74
CA PRO A 166 12.03 15.96 -4.64
C PRO A 166 10.89 16.46 -3.76
N ILE A 167 11.28 16.92 -2.57
CA ILE A 167 10.42 17.58 -1.61
C ILE A 167 10.15 18.96 -2.19
N THR A 168 9.19 19.04 -3.11
CA THR A 168 8.67 20.30 -3.63
C THR A 168 7.16 20.26 -3.58
#